data_AF-A0A2S6UIY0-F1
#
_entry.id   AF-A0A2S6UIY0-F1
#
_cell.length_a   1.000
_cell.length_b   1.000
_cell.length_c   1.000
_cell.angle_alpha   90.00
_cell.angle_beta   90.00
_cell.angle_gamma   90.00
#
_symmetry.space_group_name_H-M   'P 1'
#
loop_
_entity.id
_entity.type
_entity.pdbx_description
1 polymer ?
#
loop_
_entity_poly.entity_id
_entity_poly.type
_entity_poly.pdbx_seq_one_letter_code
_entity_poly.pdbx_strand_id
1 'polypeptide(L)'
;MHTKDKAGYMNNISSIASIPWNCHHTWKKASYNTMWCLIGCSIGDMGTIAYFQYSDSGLPVLAIMILAVINGLITSIILETIILCKQMAFAEAFKTACGMSLISMISMEIAMNALDVALTGGAKLTLWVIPLMWLVGFLTPLPYNYWRLKALGKSCH
;
A
#
# COMPACT_ATOMS: atom_id res chain seq x y z
N MET A 1 15.61 29.64 30.99
CA MET A 1 16.00 28.64 29.97
C MET A 1 14.79 27.79 29.53
N HIS A 2 13.64 28.42 29.18
CA HIS A 2 12.40 27.65 28.95
C HIS A 2 11.39 28.28 27.98
N THR A 3 11.85 29.06 26.99
CA THR A 3 10.97 29.74 26.02
C THR A 3 11.35 29.53 24.55
N LYS A 4 12.53 28.98 24.23
CA LYS A 4 12.95 28.74 22.84
C LYS A 4 12.39 27.44 22.24
N ASP A 5 11.97 26.48 23.07
CA ASP A 5 11.52 25.16 22.60
C ASP A 5 10.03 25.14 22.16
N LYS A 6 9.21 26.08 22.63
CA LYS A 6 7.79 26.17 22.24
C LYS A 6 7.59 26.72 20.83
N ALA A 7 8.46 27.62 20.36
CA ALA A 7 8.37 28.21 19.02
C ALA A 7 8.69 27.19 17.91
N GLY A 8 9.69 26.31 18.13
CA GLY A 8 10.00 25.22 17.19
C GLY A 8 8.91 24.15 17.12
N TYR A 9 8.22 23.89 18.23
CA TYR A 9 7.12 22.92 18.29
C TYR A 9 5.83 23.47 17.67
N MET A 10 5.48 24.74 17.93
CA MET A 10 4.29 25.38 17.35
C MET A 10 4.40 25.56 15.83
N ASN A 11 5.60 25.86 15.30
CA ASN A 11 5.82 25.98 13.86
C ASN A 11 5.65 24.64 13.10
N ASN A 12 5.95 23.51 13.75
CA ASN A 12 5.75 22.17 13.20
C ASN A 12 4.28 21.70 13.24
N ILE A 13 3.46 22.22 14.16
CA ILE A 13 2.02 21.90 14.20
C ILE A 13 1.27 22.67 13.11
N SER A 14 1.66 23.93 12.85
CA SER A 14 1.10 24.73 11.75
C SER A 14 1.43 24.18 10.35
N SER A 15 2.55 23.47 10.17
CA SER A 15 2.91 22.86 8.87
C SER A 15 2.14 21.55 8.58
N ILE A 16 1.67 20.83 9.59
CA ILE A 16 0.78 19.67 9.43
C ILE A 16 -0.65 20.12 9.05
N ALA A 17 -1.09 21.27 9.57
CA ALA A 17 -2.44 21.79 9.37
C ALA A 17 -2.71 22.33 7.95
N SER A 18 -1.68 22.56 7.14
CA SER A 18 -1.83 23.10 5.77
C SER A 18 -1.07 22.29 4.72
N ILE A 19 -1.15 20.95 4.76
CA ILE A 19 -0.64 20.14 3.64
C ILE A 19 -1.48 20.46 2.40
N PRO A 20 -0.91 21.07 1.35
CA PRO A 20 -1.69 21.41 0.16
C PRO A 20 -1.97 20.13 -0.62
N TRP A 21 -3.25 19.82 -0.87
CA TRP A 21 -3.72 18.64 -1.62
C TRP A 21 -3.79 18.86 -3.14
N ASN A 22 -3.40 20.02 -3.63
CA ASN A 22 -3.48 20.41 -5.05
C ASN A 22 -2.19 20.13 -5.84
N CYS A 23 -1.19 19.49 -5.24
CA CYS A 23 0.11 19.30 -5.90
C CYS A 23 0.09 18.08 -6.83
N HIS A 24 -0.09 18.35 -8.12
CA HIS A 24 -0.14 17.32 -9.15
C HIS A 24 1.12 16.43 -9.20
N HIS A 25 2.31 17.01 -8.98
CA HIS A 25 3.56 16.24 -8.97
C HIS A 25 3.57 15.19 -7.84
N THR A 26 3.16 15.57 -6.63
CA THR A 26 3.05 14.63 -5.51
C THR A 26 2.02 13.54 -5.78
N TRP A 27 0.84 13.88 -6.34
CA TRP A 27 -0.18 12.90 -6.70
C TRP A 27 0.33 11.90 -7.74
N LYS A 28 1.06 12.36 -8.76
CA LYS A 28 1.65 11.49 -9.78
C LYS A 28 2.65 10.51 -9.17
N LYS A 29 3.52 10.99 -8.27
CA LYS A 29 4.51 10.16 -7.59
C LYS A 29 3.87 9.16 -6.62
N ALA A 30 2.89 9.60 -5.84
CA ALA A 30 2.10 8.74 -4.96
C ALA A 30 1.38 7.64 -5.75
N SER A 31 0.73 8.02 -6.86
CA SER A 31 0.01 7.09 -7.75
C SER A 31 0.94 6.05 -8.36
N TYR A 32 2.13 6.45 -8.81
CA TYR A 32 3.11 5.52 -9.38
C TYR A 32 3.56 4.49 -8.33
N ASN A 33 3.87 4.93 -7.12
CA ASN A 33 4.26 4.02 -6.03
C ASN A 33 3.12 3.08 -5.64
N THR A 34 1.90 3.61 -5.48
CA THR A 34 0.70 2.81 -5.20
C THR A 34 0.41 1.80 -6.30
N MET A 35 0.61 2.15 -7.56
CA MET A 35 0.39 1.26 -8.69
C MET A 35 1.35 0.07 -8.66
N TRP A 36 2.65 0.28 -8.42
CA TRP A 36 3.61 -0.83 -8.30
C TRP A 36 3.34 -1.72 -7.10
N CYS A 37 2.93 -1.10 -5.98
CA CYS A 37 2.47 -1.83 -4.80
C CYS A 37 1.29 -2.75 -5.15
N LEU A 38 0.25 -2.19 -5.76
CA LEU A 38 -0.96 -2.91 -6.13
C LEU A 38 -0.68 -4.06 -7.11
N ILE A 39 0.19 -3.82 -8.11
CA ILE A 39 0.61 -4.86 -9.06
C ILE A 39 1.31 -5.99 -8.31
N GLY A 40 2.23 -5.67 -7.39
CA GLY A 40 2.91 -6.65 -6.56
C GLY A 40 1.94 -7.49 -5.73
N CYS A 41 1.10 -6.83 -4.92
CA CYS A 41 0.10 -7.49 -4.08
C CYS A 41 -0.83 -8.38 -4.91
N SER A 42 -1.35 -7.86 -6.03
CA SER A 42 -2.26 -8.62 -6.91
C SER A 42 -1.62 -9.90 -7.46
N ILE A 43 -0.32 -9.89 -7.78
CA ILE A 43 0.38 -11.09 -8.25
C ILE A 43 0.45 -12.15 -7.15
N GLY A 44 0.80 -11.74 -5.92
CA GLY A 44 0.86 -12.65 -4.76
C GLY A 44 -0.52 -13.19 -4.36
N ASP A 45 -1.53 -12.33 -4.32
CA ASP A 45 -2.89 -12.69 -3.94
C ASP A 45 -3.53 -13.63 -4.95
N MET A 46 -3.48 -13.28 -6.23
CA MET A 46 -4.02 -14.13 -7.30
C MET A 46 -3.29 -15.47 -7.36
N GLY A 47 -1.96 -15.47 -7.23
CA GLY A 47 -1.18 -16.71 -7.22
C GLY A 47 -1.56 -17.64 -6.07
N THR A 48 -1.71 -17.08 -4.87
CA THR A 48 -2.09 -17.85 -3.67
C THR A 48 -3.52 -18.38 -3.77
N ILE A 49 -4.46 -17.50 -4.11
CA ILE A 49 -5.88 -17.84 -4.20
C ILE A 49 -6.10 -18.84 -5.35
N ALA A 50 -5.49 -18.66 -6.52
CA ALA A 50 -5.61 -19.60 -7.62
C ALA A 50 -5.03 -20.98 -7.25
N TYR A 51 -3.85 -21.02 -6.63
CA TYR A 51 -3.24 -22.27 -6.20
C TYR A 51 -4.18 -23.10 -5.29
N PHE A 52 -4.75 -22.46 -4.28
CA PHE A 52 -5.66 -23.13 -3.33
C PHE A 52 -7.04 -23.43 -3.92
N GLN A 53 -7.50 -22.68 -4.92
CA GLN A 53 -8.72 -22.99 -5.67
C GLN A 53 -8.58 -24.24 -6.54
N TYR A 54 -7.43 -24.46 -7.17
CA TYR A 54 -7.21 -25.62 -8.04
C TYR A 54 -6.74 -26.87 -7.29
N SER A 55 -6.16 -26.70 -6.10
CA SER A 55 -5.58 -27.80 -5.30
C SER A 55 -6.58 -28.44 -4.33
N ASP A 56 -7.88 -28.15 -4.46
CA ASP A 56 -8.99 -28.64 -3.62
C ASP A 56 -8.64 -28.66 -2.13
N SER A 57 -8.18 -27.51 -1.65
CA SER A 57 -7.65 -27.40 -0.30
C SER A 57 -8.79 -27.26 0.71
N GLY A 58 -8.96 -28.24 1.59
CA GLY A 58 -9.89 -28.19 2.73
C GLY A 58 -9.54 -27.14 3.80
N LEU A 59 -8.73 -26.13 3.46
CA LEU A 59 -8.31 -25.05 4.32
C LEU A 59 -9.45 -24.03 4.49
N PRO A 60 -9.65 -23.49 5.70
CA PRO A 60 -10.64 -22.44 5.91
C PRO A 60 -10.27 -21.19 5.10
N VAL A 61 -11.30 -20.55 4.54
CA VAL A 61 -11.24 -19.32 3.74
C VAL A 61 -10.31 -18.27 4.36
N LEU A 62 -10.41 -18.06 5.68
CA LEU A 62 -9.61 -17.08 6.41
C LEU A 62 -8.09 -17.38 6.33
N ALA A 63 -7.70 -18.66 6.35
CA ALA A 63 -6.28 -19.03 6.24
C ALA A 63 -5.72 -18.72 4.85
N ILE A 64 -6.50 -18.99 3.79
CA ILE A 64 -6.13 -18.68 2.40
C ILE A 64 -5.96 -17.17 2.22
N MET A 65 -6.86 -16.37 2.80
CA MET A 65 -6.77 -14.91 2.75
C MET A 65 -5.53 -14.38 3.48
N ILE A 66 -5.22 -14.89 4.68
CA ILE A 66 -4.00 -14.48 5.40
C ILE A 66 -2.73 -14.86 4.61
N LEU A 67 -2.71 -16.05 4.00
CA LEU A 67 -1.61 -16.47 3.14
C LEU A 67 -1.49 -15.59 1.89
N ALA A 68 -2.61 -15.22 1.27
CA ALA A 68 -2.66 -14.31 0.13
C ALA A 68 -2.01 -12.98 0.51
N VAL A 69 -2.47 -12.37 1.60
CA VAL A 69 -1.89 -11.13 2.15
C VAL A 69 -0.38 -11.25 2.33
N ILE A 70 0.11 -12.29 3.01
CA ILE A 70 1.55 -12.46 3.26
C ILE A 70 2.33 -12.55 1.95
N ASN A 71 1.84 -13.33 0.99
CA ASN A 71 2.49 -13.49 -0.32
C ASN A 71 2.38 -12.22 -1.17
N GLY A 72 1.27 -11.49 -1.10
CA GLY A 72 1.06 -10.19 -1.72
C GLY A 72 2.07 -9.16 -1.20
N LEU A 73 2.24 -9.08 0.13
CA LEU A 73 3.24 -8.22 0.76
C LEU A 73 4.67 -8.57 0.29
N ILE A 74 5.03 -9.86 0.31
CA ILE A 74 6.38 -10.31 -0.08
C ILE A 74 6.67 -9.96 -1.54
N THR A 75 5.76 -10.33 -2.45
CA THR A 75 5.92 -10.07 -3.88
C THR A 75 5.98 -8.58 -4.18
N SER A 76 5.18 -7.77 -3.49
CA SER A 76 5.22 -6.32 -3.64
C SER A 76 6.50 -5.68 -3.09
N ILE A 77 6.97 -6.07 -1.90
CA ILE A 77 8.23 -5.56 -1.35
C ILE A 77 9.39 -5.91 -2.28
N ILE A 78 9.41 -7.12 -2.83
CA ILE A 78 10.43 -7.54 -3.81
C ILE A 78 10.36 -6.65 -5.05
N LEU A 79 9.18 -6.46 -5.63
CA LEU A 79 8.99 -5.66 -6.84
C LEU A 79 9.40 -4.20 -6.64
N GLU A 80 8.92 -3.56 -5.56
CA GLU A 80 9.29 -2.20 -5.20
C GLU A 80 10.79 -2.06 -4.94
N THR A 81 11.39 -3.02 -4.24
CA THR A 81 12.84 -3.02 -3.97
C THR A 81 13.62 -3.09 -5.27
N ILE A 82 13.27 -3.96 -6.21
CA ILE A 82 13.92 -4.07 -7.53
C ILE A 82 13.83 -2.75 -8.30
N ILE A 83 12.67 -2.09 -8.28
CA ILE A 83 12.47 -0.82 -8.97
C ILE A 83 13.30 0.30 -8.32
N LEU A 84 13.29 0.38 -6.98
CA LEU A 84 14.02 1.41 -6.22
C LEU A 84 15.54 1.21 -6.29
N CYS A 85 16.03 -0.02 -6.40
CA CYS A 85 17.45 -0.34 -6.61
C CYS A 85 18.03 0.30 -7.88
N LYS A 86 17.20 0.68 -8.86
CA LYS A 86 17.64 1.44 -10.04
C LYS A 86 17.97 2.91 -9.73
N GLN A 87 17.58 3.40 -8.55
CA GLN A 87 17.68 4.80 -8.15
C GLN A 87 18.54 4.99 -6.88
N MET A 88 18.68 3.97 -6.04
CA MET A 88 19.43 4.03 -4.78
C MET A 88 20.07 2.68 -4.43
N ALA A 89 20.98 2.68 -3.45
CA ALA A 89 21.61 1.45 -2.98
C ALA A 89 20.58 0.47 -2.39
N PHE A 90 20.83 -0.83 -2.55
CA PHE A 90 19.91 -1.92 -2.16
C PHE A 90 19.37 -1.80 -0.73
N ALA A 91 20.24 -1.51 0.24
CA ALA A 91 19.84 -1.38 1.65
C ALA A 91 18.83 -0.23 1.87
N GLU A 92 19.00 0.89 1.16
CA GLU A 92 18.10 2.04 1.25
C GLU A 92 16.80 1.81 0.45
N ALA A 93 16.89 1.09 -0.68
CA ALA A 93 15.72 0.67 -1.46
C ALA A 93 14.82 -0.27 -0.64
N PHE A 94 15.39 -1.27 0.02
CA PHE A 94 14.65 -2.21 0.87
C PHE A 94 14.02 -1.53 2.08
N LYS A 95 14.78 -0.70 2.81
CA LYS A 95 14.22 0.12 3.91
C LYS A 95 13.09 1.02 3.42
N THR A 96 13.23 1.58 2.22
CA THR A 96 12.21 2.44 1.62
C THR A 96 10.97 1.64 1.23
N ALA A 97 11.10 0.49 0.58
CA ALA A 97 9.97 -0.39 0.22
C ALA A 97 9.20 -0.85 1.47
N CYS A 98 9.92 -1.37 2.48
CA CYS A 98 9.31 -1.78 3.74
C CYS A 98 8.67 -0.58 4.48
N GLY A 99 9.35 0.57 4.55
CA GLY A 99 8.90 1.74 5.30
C GLY A 99 7.90 2.66 4.58
N MET A 100 7.70 2.54 3.26
CA MET A 100 6.68 3.28 2.51
C MET A 100 5.34 2.57 2.52
N SER A 101 5.36 1.25 2.34
CA SER A 101 4.17 0.56 1.85
C SER A 101 3.52 -0.37 2.88
N LEU A 102 4.12 -0.67 4.03
CA LEU A 102 3.52 -1.64 4.98
C LEU A 102 2.13 -1.23 5.49
N ILE A 103 1.94 0.03 5.91
CA ILE A 103 0.63 0.53 6.40
C ILE A 103 -0.40 0.57 5.27
N SER A 104 0.03 1.03 4.09
CA SER A 104 -0.76 1.10 2.86
C SER A 104 -1.20 -0.28 2.39
N MET A 105 -0.30 -1.26 2.39
CA MET A 105 -0.59 -2.63 2.01
C MET A 105 -1.55 -3.30 3.00
N ILE A 106 -1.32 -3.19 4.31
CA ILE A 106 -2.25 -3.76 5.29
C ILE A 106 -3.65 -3.15 5.12
N SER A 107 -3.74 -1.83 4.88
CA SER A 107 -5.02 -1.17 4.63
C SER A 107 -5.70 -1.64 3.33
N MET A 108 -4.92 -1.85 2.27
CA MET A 108 -5.38 -2.37 0.98
C MET A 108 -5.95 -3.77 1.12
N GLU A 109 -5.23 -4.64 1.83
CA GLU A 109 -5.60 -6.04 2.05
C GLU A 109 -6.85 -6.18 2.91
N ILE A 110 -6.96 -5.40 3.98
CA ILE A 110 -8.18 -5.37 4.81
C ILE A 110 -9.38 -4.91 3.97
N ALA A 111 -9.20 -3.87 3.14
CA ALA A 111 -10.26 -3.34 2.30
C ALA A 111 -10.70 -4.34 1.22
N MET A 112 -9.76 -5.02 0.56
CA MET A 112 -10.06 -6.04 -0.44
C MET A 112 -10.74 -7.26 0.18
N ASN A 113 -10.26 -7.72 1.34
CA ASN A 113 -10.85 -8.82 2.09
C ASN A 113 -12.27 -8.49 2.58
N ALA A 114 -12.51 -7.26 3.04
CA ALA A 114 -13.83 -6.80 3.44
C ALA A 114 -14.77 -6.72 2.22
N LEU A 115 -14.27 -6.25 1.07
CA LEU A 115 -15.04 -6.16 -0.16
C LEU A 115 -15.42 -7.56 -0.69
N ASP A 116 -14.51 -8.53 -0.65
CA ASP A 116 -14.78 -9.90 -1.10
C ASP A 116 -15.85 -10.57 -0.22
N VAL A 117 -15.73 -10.45 1.12
CA VAL A 117 -16.76 -10.93 2.05
C VAL A 117 -18.11 -10.26 1.80
N ALA A 118 -18.13 -8.95 1.51
CA ALA A 118 -19.36 -8.21 1.25
C ALA A 118 -20.02 -8.60 -0.09
N LEU A 119 -19.25 -8.95 -1.13
CA LEU A 119 -19.75 -9.21 -2.47
C LEU A 119 -20.00 -10.70 -2.76
N THR A 120 -19.18 -11.61 -2.24
CA THR A 120 -19.22 -13.04 -2.59
C THR A 120 -19.60 -13.95 -1.41
N GLY A 121 -19.65 -13.40 -0.19
CA GLY A 121 -19.94 -14.16 1.04
C GLY A 121 -18.82 -15.11 1.46
N GLY A 122 -17.61 -14.99 0.90
CA GLY A 122 -16.42 -15.80 1.20
C GLY A 122 -15.16 -15.28 0.49
N ALA A 123 -14.09 -16.08 0.38
CA ALA A 123 -12.95 -15.76 -0.47
C ALA A 123 -13.07 -16.49 -1.81
N LYS A 124 -13.72 -15.85 -2.78
CA LYS A 124 -13.88 -16.40 -4.12
C LYS A 124 -13.39 -15.40 -5.14
N LEU A 125 -12.34 -15.77 -5.86
CA LEU A 125 -11.83 -14.98 -6.99
C LEU A 125 -12.84 -15.02 -8.14
N THR A 126 -13.78 -14.08 -8.14
CA THR A 126 -14.76 -13.92 -9.20
C THR A 126 -14.26 -12.87 -10.19
N LEU A 127 -14.25 -13.20 -11.48
CA LEU A 127 -13.71 -12.35 -12.55
C LEU A 127 -14.32 -10.93 -12.55
N TRP A 128 -15.58 -10.78 -12.14
CA TRP A 128 -16.25 -9.48 -12.04
C TRP A 128 -15.86 -8.63 -10.84
N VAL A 129 -15.33 -9.24 -9.77
CA VAL A 129 -14.94 -8.56 -8.53
C VAL A 129 -13.50 -8.04 -8.61
N ILE A 130 -12.65 -8.65 -9.45
CA ILE A 130 -11.23 -8.26 -9.64
C ILE A 130 -11.06 -6.76 -9.96
N PRO A 131 -11.79 -6.14 -10.92
CA PRO A 131 -11.62 -4.72 -11.22
C PRO A 131 -12.01 -3.80 -10.06
N LEU A 132 -13.01 -4.21 -9.28
CA LEU A 132 -13.48 -3.52 -8.08
C LEU A 132 -12.45 -3.62 -6.95
N MET A 133 -11.86 -4.80 -6.74
CA MET A 133 -10.77 -5.01 -5.78
C MET A 133 -9.56 -4.14 -6.12
N TRP A 134 -9.14 -4.09 -7.39
CA TRP A 134 -8.03 -3.24 -7.80
C TRP A 134 -8.33 -1.75 -7.62
N LEU A 135 -9.56 -1.31 -7.88
CA LEU A 135 -9.95 0.09 -7.69
C LEU A 135 -9.95 0.46 -6.19
N VAL A 136 -10.56 -0.35 -5.34
CA VAL A 136 -10.54 -0.14 -3.88
C VAL A 136 -9.12 -0.23 -3.34
N GLY A 137 -8.35 -1.20 -3.82
CA GLY A 137 -6.97 -1.40 -3.44
C GLY A 137 -6.08 -0.22 -3.84
N PHE A 138 -6.34 0.43 -4.98
CA PHE A 138 -5.63 1.64 -5.38
C PHE A 138 -6.05 2.87 -4.57
N LEU A 139 -7.36 3.08 -4.38
CA LEU A 139 -7.88 4.30 -3.73
C LEU A 139 -7.61 4.34 -2.22
N THR A 140 -7.59 3.19 -1.54
CA THR A 140 -7.40 3.11 -0.08
C THR A 140 -6.06 3.69 0.40
N PRO A 141 -4.89 3.25 -0.13
CA PRO A 141 -3.59 3.73 0.31
C PRO A 141 -3.16 5.06 -0.31
N LEU A 142 -3.81 5.50 -1.40
CA LEU A 142 -3.35 6.66 -2.19
C LEU A 142 -3.34 7.98 -1.39
N PRO A 143 -4.37 8.35 -0.60
CA PRO A 143 -4.35 9.56 0.23
C PRO A 143 -3.25 9.52 1.29
N TYR A 144 -3.01 8.35 1.89
CA TYR A 144 -1.94 8.17 2.87
C TYR A 144 -0.57 8.32 2.22
N ASN A 145 -0.35 7.69 1.05
CA ASN A 145 0.89 7.82 0.28
C ASN A 145 1.17 9.27 -0.14
N TYR A 146 0.13 10.02 -0.52
CA TYR A 146 0.25 11.46 -0.80
C TYR A 146 0.67 12.25 0.45
N TRP A 147 -0.07 12.10 1.55
CA TRP A 147 0.18 12.79 2.81
C TRP A 147 1.60 12.52 3.30
N ARG A 148 2.06 11.27 3.24
CA ARG A 148 3.41 10.87 3.65
C ARG A 148 4.50 11.53 2.82
N LEU A 149 4.33 11.63 1.50
CA LEU A 149 5.31 12.31 0.62
C LEU A 149 5.41 13.81 0.92
N LYS A 150 4.33 14.44 1.40
CA LYS A 150 4.32 15.84 1.84
C LYS A 150 4.91 16.01 3.23
N ALA A 151 4.49 15.20 4.19
CA ALA A 151 4.98 15.24 5.56
C ALA A 151 6.50 15.03 5.66
N LEU A 152 7.07 14.20 4.77
CA LEU A 152 8.51 13.94 4.70
C LEU A 152 9.28 14.92 3.78
N GLY A 153 8.62 15.97 3.26
CA GLY A 153 9.26 17.00 2.43
C GLY A 153 9.77 16.51 1.07
N LYS A 154 9.34 15.34 0.58
CA LYS A 154 9.94 14.67 -0.60
C LYS A 154 9.36 15.09 -1.96
N SER A 155 8.49 16.11 -2.01
CA SER A 155 7.73 16.39 -3.26
C SER A 155 7.24 17.84 -3.48
N CYS A 156 7.81 18.85 -2.80
CA CYS A 156 7.50 20.26 -3.09
C CYS A 156 8.77 21.07 -3.27
N HIS A 157 9.23 21.13 -4.52
CA HIS A 157 10.05 22.19 -5.07
C HIS A 157 9.44 22.59 -6.41
#